data_AF-A0A0H4WQT4-F1
#
_entry.id   AF-A0A0H4WQT4-F1
#
_cell.length_a   1.000
_cell.length_b   1.000
_cell.length_c   1.000
_cell.angle_alpha   90.00
_cell.angle_beta   90.00
_cell.angle_gamma   90.00
#
_symmetry.space_group_name_H-M   'P 1'
#
loop_
_entity.id
_entity.type
_entity.pdbx_description
1 polymer ?
#
loop_
_entity_poly.entity_id
_entity_poly.type
_entity_poly.pdbx_seq_one_letter_code
_entity_poly.pdbx_strand_id
1 'polypeptide(L)'
;MQTEHRRIGNSSQFFTVVRLPLNDSLPAELRIVPERFGDKLLKVFGKGDDEVGDAALDEALEIRNLSDAARRVLRAPRVREQLLLLQQHSSHFSIHNEALQVDKRGMPDNVDTLESFVVPALELADALLDAATKERERRSH
;
A
#
# COMPACT_ATOMS: atom_id res chain seq x y z
N MET A 1 0.45 15.68 -3.56
CA MET A 1 1.85 15.43 -3.17
C MET A 1 2.25 16.47 -2.13
N GLN A 2 2.86 16.05 -1.03
CA GLN A 2 3.35 16.94 0.02
C GLN A 2 4.79 16.55 0.38
N THR A 3 5.60 17.53 0.77
CA THR A 3 6.93 17.28 1.33
C THR A 3 6.80 17.30 2.85
N GLU A 4 7.15 16.20 3.50
CA GLU A 4 7.14 16.08 4.96
C GLU A 4 8.56 16.14 5.53
N HIS A 5 8.69 16.83 6.66
CA HIS A 5 9.93 16.87 7.43
C HIS A 5 9.84 15.89 8.59
N ARG A 6 10.59 14.79 8.54
CA ARG A 6 10.62 13.78 9.61
C ARG A 6 11.95 13.79 10.33
N ARG A 7 11.92 13.85 11.67
CA ARG A 7 13.11 13.77 12.53
C ARG A 7 13.42 12.29 12.80
N ILE A 8 14.59 11.81 12.37
CA ILE A 8 15.06 10.46 12.65
C ILE A 8 16.36 10.59 13.45
N GLY A 9 16.26 10.41 14.78
CA GLY A 9 17.37 10.64 15.71
C GLY A 9 17.87 12.11 15.68
N ASN A 10 19.18 12.30 15.54
CA ASN A 10 19.82 13.63 15.45
C ASN A 10 19.90 14.19 14.01
N SER A 11 19.31 13.53 13.01
CA SER A 11 19.30 13.99 11.62
C SER A 11 17.88 14.34 11.15
N SER A 12 17.74 15.44 10.43
CA SER A 12 16.53 15.75 9.65
C SER A 12 16.63 15.08 8.28
N GLN A 13 15.59 14.36 7.89
CA GLN A 13 15.46 13.83 6.52
C GLN A 13 14.16 14.34 5.90
N PHE A 14 14.27 14.80 4.66
CA PHE A 14 13.11 15.19 3.85
C PHE A 14 12.50 13.96 3.19
N PHE A 15 11.19 13.90 3.15
CA PHE A 15 10.44 12.87 2.43
C PHE A 15 9.44 13.52 1.49
N THR A 16 9.35 12.99 0.28
CA THR A 16 8.24 13.25 -0.63
C THR A 16 7.18 12.20 -0.38
N VAL A 17 5.96 12.64 -0.10
CA VAL A 17 4.84 11.78 0.26
C VAL A 17 3.73 11.93 -0.78
N VAL A 18 3.30 10.79 -1.32
CA VAL A 18 2.10 10.65 -2.13
C VAL A 18 1.06 9.96 -1.25
N ARG A 19 -0.08 10.63 -1.06
CA ARG A 19 -1.24 10.08 -0.38
C ARG A 19 -2.41 10.08 -1.35
N LEU A 20 -2.97 8.90 -1.60
CA LEU A 20 -4.09 8.69 -2.50
C LEU A 20 -5.26 8.12 -1.69
N PRO A 21 -6.41 8.80 -1.63
CA PRO A 21 -7.60 8.24 -1.02
C PRO A 21 -8.13 7.08 -1.88
N LEU A 22 -8.56 6.00 -1.22
CA LEU A 22 -9.07 4.78 -1.86
C LEU A 22 -10.60 4.72 -1.85
N ASN A 23 -11.31 5.71 -1.28
CA ASN A 23 -12.76 5.87 -1.37
C ASN A 23 -13.54 4.56 -1.17
N ASP A 24 -13.38 3.94 0.00
CA ASP A 24 -14.05 2.68 0.39
C ASP A 24 -13.68 1.46 -0.47
N SER A 25 -12.63 1.52 -1.30
CA SER A 25 -12.17 0.38 -2.11
C SER A 25 -11.65 -0.76 -1.24
N LEU A 26 -11.20 -0.43 -0.03
CA LEU A 26 -10.76 -1.35 0.99
C LEU A 26 -11.35 -0.91 2.35
N PRO A 27 -11.61 -1.84 3.28
CA PRO A 27 -12.07 -1.51 4.63
C PRO A 27 -11.10 -0.57 5.35
N ALA A 28 -11.62 0.38 6.14
CA ALA A 28 -10.81 1.36 6.85
C ALA A 28 -9.82 0.72 7.84
N GLU A 29 -10.18 -0.43 8.42
CA GLU A 29 -9.39 -1.16 9.41
C GLU A 29 -8.29 -2.02 8.77
N LEU A 30 -8.36 -2.25 7.46
CA LEU A 30 -7.37 -3.04 6.73
C LEU A 30 -6.04 -2.30 6.74
N ARG A 31 -4.98 -3.04 7.07
CA ARG A 31 -3.61 -2.55 7.03
C ARG A 31 -2.76 -3.42 6.14
N ILE A 32 -2.00 -2.80 5.25
CA ILE A 32 -1.02 -3.46 4.39
C ILE A 32 0.28 -2.66 4.45
N VAL A 33 1.39 -3.34 4.74
CA VAL A 33 2.74 -2.76 4.68
C VAL A 33 3.72 -3.78 4.07
N PRO A 34 4.84 -3.35 3.47
CA PRO A 34 5.90 -4.28 3.06
C PRO A 34 6.49 -5.03 4.25
N GLU A 35 6.79 -6.32 4.10
CA GLU A 35 7.37 -7.16 5.16
C GLU A 35 8.69 -6.58 5.73
N ARG A 36 9.54 -6.01 4.88
CA ARG A 36 10.82 -5.40 5.31
C ARG A 36 10.66 -4.08 6.07
N PHE A 37 9.44 -3.54 6.20
CA PHE A 37 9.16 -2.35 6.98
C PHE A 37 8.90 -2.67 8.47
N GLY A 38 8.60 -3.94 8.78
CA GLY A 38 8.30 -4.43 10.13
C GLY A 38 9.46 -4.31 11.14
N ASP A 39 10.72 -4.30 10.68
CA ASP A 39 11.91 -4.23 11.55
C ASP A 39 12.03 -2.95 12.39
N LYS A 40 11.33 -1.86 12.00
CA LYS A 40 11.28 -0.61 12.78
C LYS A 40 9.94 -0.37 13.47
N LEU A 41 8.93 -1.20 13.22
CA LEU A 41 7.65 -1.21 13.94
C LEU A 41 7.61 -2.40 14.91
N LEU A 42 8.72 -2.61 15.62
CA LEU A 42 8.86 -3.62 16.66
C LEU A 42 7.67 -3.62 17.63
N LYS A 43 7.08 -4.81 17.77
CA LYS A 43 6.54 -5.34 19.03
C LYS A 43 5.33 -4.66 19.65
N VAL A 44 4.39 -4.20 18.83
CA VAL A 44 3.02 -3.98 19.32
C VAL A 44 2.08 -4.82 18.47
N PHE A 45 1.22 -5.61 19.12
CA PHE A 45 0.13 -6.43 18.56
C PHE A 45 0.51 -7.86 18.12
N GLY A 46 0.38 -8.80 19.08
CA GLY A 46 0.41 -10.25 18.86
C GLY A 46 -0.85 -10.80 18.19
N LYS A 47 -1.24 -10.23 17.04
CA LYS A 47 -2.27 -10.76 16.15
C LYS A 47 -1.53 -11.12 14.86
N GLY A 48 -1.48 -12.41 14.54
CA GLY A 48 -0.75 -12.93 13.38
C GLY A 48 -1.15 -12.21 12.10
N ASP A 49 -0.20 -12.08 11.19
CA ASP A 49 -0.47 -11.49 9.88
C ASP A 49 -1.49 -12.37 9.15
N ASP A 50 -2.48 -11.73 8.54
CA ASP A 50 -3.55 -12.41 7.81
C ASP A 50 -3.06 -12.81 6.42
N GLU A 51 -3.32 -14.05 6.01
CA GLU A 51 -2.96 -14.52 4.67
C GLU A 51 -4.06 -14.23 3.64
N VAL A 52 -3.63 -13.75 2.48
CA VAL A 52 -4.45 -13.55 1.29
C VAL A 52 -4.67 -14.88 0.57
N GLY A 53 -3.73 -15.81 0.70
CA GLY A 53 -3.70 -17.08 -0.03
C GLY A 53 -3.07 -16.92 -1.42
N ASP A 54 -2.13 -15.98 -1.55
CA ASP A 54 -1.25 -15.81 -2.71
C ASP A 54 0.18 -15.75 -2.20
N ALA A 55 0.96 -16.79 -2.44
CA ALA A 55 2.29 -16.94 -1.85
C ALA A 55 3.22 -15.74 -2.11
N ALA A 56 3.10 -15.09 -3.27
CA ALA A 56 3.94 -13.93 -3.58
C ALA A 56 3.51 -12.68 -2.80
N LEU A 57 2.21 -12.48 -2.59
CA LEU A 57 1.73 -11.37 -1.75
C LEU A 57 1.99 -11.63 -0.27
N ASP A 58 1.76 -12.87 0.18
CA ASP A 58 1.92 -13.27 1.57
C ASP A 58 3.41 -13.24 2.01
N GLU A 59 4.34 -13.47 1.08
CA GLU A 59 5.78 -13.26 1.31
C GLU A 59 6.17 -11.76 1.23
N ALA A 60 5.54 -10.98 0.36
CA ALA A 60 5.96 -9.59 0.14
C ALA A 60 5.40 -8.59 1.16
N LEU A 61 4.27 -8.91 1.79
CA LEU A 61 3.43 -7.96 2.52
C LEU A 61 3.00 -8.50 3.89
N GLU A 62 3.07 -7.64 4.90
CA GLU A 62 2.34 -7.83 6.16
C GLU A 62 0.93 -7.25 6.03
N ILE A 63 -0.08 -8.07 6.28
CA ILE A 63 -1.50 -7.71 6.12
C ILE A 63 -2.25 -7.97 7.43
N ARG A 64 -3.11 -7.05 7.85
CA ARG A 64 -3.89 -7.17 9.08
C ARG A 64 -5.32 -6.68 8.93
N ASN A 65 -6.23 -7.34 9.65
CA ASN A 65 -7.68 -7.13 9.61
C ASN A 65 -8.26 -7.42 8.22
N LEU A 66 -7.82 -8.52 7.60
CA LEU A 66 -8.24 -8.93 6.27
C LEU A 66 -9.64 -9.56 6.30
N SER A 67 -10.63 -8.85 5.74
CA SER A 67 -11.94 -9.44 5.47
C SER A 67 -11.93 -10.30 4.19
N ASP A 68 -12.89 -11.22 4.06
CA ASP A 68 -13.05 -12.00 2.81
C ASP A 68 -13.32 -11.12 1.58
N ALA A 69 -13.96 -9.97 1.77
CA ALA A 69 -14.17 -8.97 0.72
C ALA A 69 -12.84 -8.45 0.20
N ALA A 70 -12.02 -7.93 1.13
CA ALA A 70 -10.71 -7.39 0.84
C ALA A 70 -9.80 -8.47 0.26
N ARG A 71 -9.86 -9.70 0.79
CA ARG A 71 -9.10 -10.84 0.25
C ARG A 71 -9.39 -11.12 -1.22
N ARG A 72 -10.65 -10.97 -1.66
CA ARG A 72 -11.01 -11.13 -3.09
C ARG A 72 -10.52 -9.97 -3.94
N VAL A 73 -10.59 -8.75 -3.42
CA VAL A 73 -10.06 -7.55 -4.08
C VAL A 73 -8.53 -7.67 -4.26
N LEU A 74 -7.79 -8.03 -3.22
CA LEU A 74 -6.32 -8.16 -3.26
C LEU A 74 -5.85 -9.27 -4.22
N ARG A 75 -6.65 -10.33 -4.39
CA ARG A 75 -6.37 -11.42 -5.34
C ARG A 75 -6.77 -11.11 -6.78
N ALA A 76 -7.42 -9.97 -7.05
CA ALA A 76 -7.72 -9.58 -8.42
C ALA A 76 -6.40 -9.45 -9.21
N PRO A 77 -6.28 -10.04 -10.42
CA PRO A 77 -4.99 -10.14 -11.12
C PRO A 77 -4.24 -8.81 -11.25
N ARG A 78 -4.96 -7.73 -11.64
CA ARG A 78 -4.37 -6.38 -11.76
C ARG A 78 -3.93 -5.83 -10.41
N VAL A 79 -4.70 -6.02 -9.34
CA VAL A 79 -4.32 -5.56 -7.99
C VAL A 79 -3.07 -6.28 -7.50
N ARG A 80 -3.04 -7.61 -7.64
CA ARG A 80 -1.88 -8.44 -7.29
C ARG A 80 -0.62 -7.97 -8.01
N GLU A 81 -0.70 -7.78 -9.31
CA GLU A 81 0.43 -7.30 -10.12
C GLU A 81 0.93 -5.94 -9.64
N GLN A 82 0.02 -4.97 -9.46
CA GLN A 82 0.40 -3.62 -9.03
C GLN A 82 0.95 -3.58 -7.60
N LEU A 83 0.48 -4.43 -6.69
CA LEU A 83 1.05 -4.55 -5.35
C LEU A 83 2.50 -5.03 -5.38
N LEU A 84 2.78 -6.07 -6.18
CA LEU A 84 4.13 -6.62 -6.32
C LEU A 84 5.06 -5.61 -7.01
N LEU A 85 4.59 -4.92 -8.05
CA LEU A 85 5.36 -3.86 -8.71
C LEU A 85 5.65 -2.71 -7.75
N LEU A 86 4.65 -2.24 -6.99
CA LEU A 86 4.86 -1.17 -6.02
C LEU A 86 5.89 -1.57 -4.96
N GLN A 87 5.86 -2.80 -4.48
CA GLN A 87 6.83 -3.33 -3.52
C GLN A 87 8.25 -3.37 -4.08
N GLN A 88 8.42 -3.70 -5.37
CA GLN A 88 9.73 -3.69 -6.04
C GLN A 88 10.27 -2.26 -6.22
N HIS A 89 9.39 -1.30 -6.50
CA HIS A 89 9.77 0.10 -6.75
C HIS A 89 9.93 0.93 -5.46
N SER A 90 9.19 0.59 -4.40
CA SER A 90 9.20 1.32 -3.14
C SER A 90 9.16 0.38 -1.95
N SER A 91 10.22 0.42 -1.14
CA SER A 91 10.25 -0.24 0.17
C SER A 91 9.46 0.51 1.25
N HIS A 92 8.90 1.68 0.94
CA HIS A 92 8.20 2.55 1.89
C HIS A 92 6.82 2.91 1.37
N PHE A 93 5.87 1.99 1.52
CA PHE A 93 4.46 2.29 1.32
C PHE A 93 3.60 1.70 2.45
N SER A 94 2.37 2.17 2.56
CA SER A 94 1.36 1.58 3.43
C SER A 94 -0.03 1.83 2.88
N ILE A 95 -0.93 0.89 3.12
CA ILE A 95 -2.38 1.11 2.98
C ILE A 95 -2.97 1.00 4.37
N HIS A 96 -3.61 2.07 4.83
CA HIS A 96 -4.31 2.15 6.10
C HIS A 96 -5.32 3.30 6.07
N ASN A 97 -6.42 3.20 6.81
CA ASN A 97 -7.44 4.25 6.88
C ASN A 97 -7.90 4.71 5.48
N GLU A 98 -8.16 3.76 4.58
CA GLU A 98 -8.65 4.02 3.22
C GLU A 98 -7.73 4.91 2.38
N ALA A 99 -6.43 4.95 2.71
CA ALA A 99 -5.46 5.70 1.96
C ALA A 99 -4.24 4.84 1.63
N LEU A 100 -3.81 4.93 0.37
CA LEU A 100 -2.48 4.49 -0.05
C LEU A 100 -1.50 5.64 0.21
N GLN A 101 -0.44 5.37 0.95
CA GLN A 101 0.66 6.28 1.17
C GLN A 101 1.95 5.65 0.64
N VAL A 102 2.70 6.39 -0.17
CA VAL A 102 4.04 6.01 -0.63
C VAL A 102 5.01 7.13 -0.29
N ASP A 103 6.14 6.76 0.30
CA ASP A 103 7.16 7.68 0.77
C ASP A 103 8.45 7.49 -0.05
N LYS A 104 9.03 8.58 -0.55
CA LYS A 104 10.37 8.61 -1.13
C LYS A 104 11.26 9.50 -0.26
N ARG A 105 12.47 9.03 0.04
CA ARG A 105 13.48 9.88 0.69
C ARG A 105 13.96 10.95 -0.29
N GLY A 106 14.01 12.20 0.18
CA GLY A 106 14.39 13.35 -0.62
C GLY A 106 13.27 13.84 -1.55
N MET A 107 13.61 14.81 -2.40
CA MET A 107 12.75 15.32 -3.46
C MET A 107 13.16 14.69 -4.79
N PRO A 108 12.22 14.28 -5.67
CA PRO A 108 12.53 13.99 -7.06
C PRO A 108 13.23 15.19 -7.72
N ASP A 109 14.37 14.96 -8.35
CA ASP A 109 15.19 15.99 -9.01
C ASP A 109 14.89 16.11 -10.51
N ASN A 110 14.12 15.18 -11.08
CA ASN A 110 13.67 15.19 -12.46
C ASN A 110 12.28 14.54 -12.61
N VAL A 111 11.67 14.72 -13.79
CA VAL A 111 10.32 14.23 -14.11
C VAL A 111 10.29 12.70 -14.08
N ASP A 112 11.27 12.03 -14.68
CA ASP A 112 11.31 10.55 -14.71
C ASP A 112 11.30 9.95 -13.30
N THR A 113 12.01 10.57 -12.35
CA THR A 113 12.08 10.14 -10.95
C THR A 113 10.80 10.44 -10.19
N LEU A 114 10.08 11.50 -10.59
CA LEU A 114 8.75 11.79 -10.05
C LEU A 114 7.74 10.76 -10.58
N GLU A 115 7.75 10.50 -11.89
CA GLU A 115 6.84 9.56 -12.53
C GLU A 115 7.07 8.12 -12.04
N SER A 116 8.33 7.67 -11.96
CA SER A 116 8.66 6.34 -11.44
C SER A 116 8.21 6.11 -10.00
N PHE A 117 7.95 7.20 -9.26
CA PHE A 117 7.46 7.18 -7.90
C PHE A 117 5.94 7.32 -7.79
N VAL A 118 5.33 8.18 -8.62
CA VAL A 118 3.89 8.49 -8.56
C VAL A 118 3.05 7.48 -9.35
N VAL A 119 3.49 7.09 -10.55
CA VAL A 119 2.71 6.24 -11.47
C VAL A 119 2.36 4.89 -10.85
N PRO A 120 3.28 4.14 -10.20
CA PRO A 120 2.92 2.87 -9.57
C PRO A 120 1.85 3.01 -8.47
N ALA A 121 1.85 4.13 -7.74
CA ALA A 121 0.85 4.39 -6.71
C ALA A 121 -0.53 4.65 -7.33
N LEU A 122 -0.59 5.39 -8.45
CA LEU A 122 -1.82 5.66 -9.17
C LEU A 122 -2.40 4.40 -9.81
N GLU A 123 -1.56 3.59 -10.46
CA GLU A 123 -1.98 2.32 -11.07
C GLU A 123 -2.54 1.33 -10.03
N LEU A 124 -1.93 1.26 -8.84
CA LEU A 124 -2.47 0.45 -7.76
C LEU A 124 -3.82 0.99 -7.27
N ALA A 125 -3.96 2.31 -7.09
CA ALA A 125 -5.21 2.92 -6.64
C ALA A 125 -6.35 2.67 -7.64
N ASP A 126 -6.07 2.80 -8.94
CA ASP A 126 -7.01 2.51 -10.02
C ASP A 126 -7.43 1.02 -10.03
N ALA A 127 -6.44 0.12 -9.95
CA ALA A 127 -6.71 -1.32 -9.88
C ALA A 127 -7.57 -1.71 -8.67
N LEU A 128 -7.34 -1.09 -7.51
CA LEU A 128 -8.13 -1.31 -6.30
C LEU A 128 -9.58 -0.84 -6.48
N LEU A 129 -9.79 0.34 -7.05
CA LEU A 129 -11.12 0.90 -7.30
C LEU A 129 -11.92 0.02 -8.27
N ASP A 130 -11.30 -0.40 -9.36
CA ASP A 130 -11.89 -1.32 -10.34
C ASP A 130 -12.31 -2.65 -9.69
N ALA A 131 -11.41 -3.25 -8.92
CA ALA A 131 -11.64 -4.54 -8.29
C ALA A 131 -12.72 -4.44 -7.20
N ALA A 132 -12.73 -3.37 -6.41
CA ALA A 132 -13.74 -3.12 -5.39
C ALA A 132 -15.12 -2.92 -6.02
N THR A 133 -15.22 -2.17 -7.11
CA THR A 133 -16.47 -1.94 -7.84
C THR A 133 -17.07 -3.27 -8.32
N LYS A 134 -16.24 -4.11 -8.96
CA LYS A 134 -16.66 -5.45 -9.42
C LYS A 134 -17.08 -6.36 -8.27
N GLU A 135 -16.42 -6.32 -7.12
CA GLU A 135 -16.79 -7.11 -5.95
C GLU A 135 -18.12 -6.65 -5.34
N ARG A 136 -18.40 -5.33 -5.32
CA ARG A 136 -19.70 -4.80 -4.87
C ARG A 136 -20.83 -5.23 -5.80
N GLU A 137 -20.61 -5.15 -7.12
CA GLU A 137 -21.59 -5.61 -8.12
C GLU A 137 -21.94 -7.08 -7.92
N ARG A 138 -20.94 -7.95 -7.69
CA ARG A 138 -21.17 -9.38 -7.43
C ARG A 138 -22.00 -9.67 -6.17
N ARG A 139 -21.93 -8.81 -5.15
CA ARG A 139 -22.70 -8.98 -3.90
C ARG A 139 -24.15 -8.52 -4.01
N SER A 140 -24.46 -7.73 -5.04
CA SER A 140 -25.81 -7.23 -5.30
C SER A 140 -26.68 -8.22 -6.10
N HIS A 141 -26.10 -9.34 -6.53
CA HIS A 141 -26.74 -10.43 -7.26
C HIS A 141 -26.75 -11.70 -6.40
#